data_AF-A0AAU4VJZ3-F1
#
_entry.id   AF-A0AAU4VJZ3-F1
#
_cell.length_a   1.000
_cell.length_b   1.000
_cell.length_c   1.000
_cell.angle_alpha   90.00
_cell.angle_beta   90.00
_cell.angle_gamma   90.00
#
_symmetry.space_group_name_H-M   'P 1'
#
loop_
_entity.id
_entity.type
_entity.pdbx_description
1 polymer ?
#
loop_
_entity_poly.entity_id
_entity_poly.type
_entity_poly.pdbx_seq_one_letter_code
_entity_poly.pdbx_strand_id
1 'polypeptide(L)'
;MNQPTTPARSPHLDLVHDHTVYACVMGSRAFGLATEASDTDRRGVYVAPTPLFWRFEKPPTHVEGPREEEFSWELERFCELALRANPNILECLHSPLVERVTPVGEELLSLREAFLSRRAHTSFTRYATSQHAKLVADVRIHGAPRWKHAMHLLRLLLSCRDLLRTGRLTIDVTPHRDRLLAVKRGELTWSEVDAWMTRLTAQSGAALTTTALPEEPDLARVQDFLIRTRRASAV
;
A
#
# COMPACT_ATOMS: atom_id res chain seq x y z
N MET A 1 -10.38 -2.38 -47.56
CA MET A 1 -9.32 -2.85 -46.64
C MET A 1 -9.57 -2.18 -45.29
N ASN A 2 -10.41 -2.79 -44.45
CA ASN A 2 -10.70 -2.25 -43.12
C ASN A 2 -9.51 -2.55 -42.22
N GLN A 3 -8.75 -1.52 -41.84
CA GLN A 3 -7.80 -1.65 -40.75
C GLN A 3 -8.59 -2.00 -39.47
N PRO A 4 -8.12 -2.95 -38.66
CA PRO A 4 -8.74 -3.21 -37.37
C PRO A 4 -8.55 -1.96 -36.51
N THR A 5 -9.64 -1.28 -36.19
CA THR A 5 -9.66 -0.20 -35.22
C THR A 5 -9.29 -0.79 -33.86
N THR A 6 -8.09 -0.50 -33.37
CA THR A 6 -7.73 -0.73 -31.97
C THR A 6 -8.83 -0.10 -31.11
N PRO A 7 -9.46 -0.84 -30.18
CA PRO A 7 -10.52 -0.27 -29.37
C PRO A 7 -9.99 0.98 -28.66
N ALA A 8 -10.74 2.08 -28.77
CA ALA A 8 -10.39 3.33 -28.09
C ALA A 8 -10.22 3.05 -26.60
N ARG A 9 -9.08 3.42 -26.02
CA ARG A 9 -8.86 3.31 -24.57
C ARG A 9 -9.87 4.19 -23.86
N SER A 10 -10.28 3.75 -22.67
CA SER A 10 -11.07 4.60 -21.78
C SER A 10 -10.28 5.88 -21.46
N PRO A 11 -10.90 7.07 -21.45
CA PRO A 11 -10.22 8.32 -21.08
C PRO A 11 -9.50 8.27 -19.73
N HIS A 12 -9.96 7.42 -18.80
CA HIS A 12 -9.30 7.21 -17.52
C HIS A 12 -8.00 6.39 -17.65
N LEU A 13 -7.95 5.44 -18.57
CA LEU A 13 -6.74 4.67 -18.85
C LEU A 13 -5.69 5.52 -19.58
N ASP A 14 -6.12 6.47 -20.40
CA ASP A 14 -5.23 7.45 -21.02
C ASP A 14 -4.60 8.35 -19.96
N LEU A 15 -5.37 8.81 -18.95
CA LEU A 15 -4.82 9.56 -17.83
C LEU A 15 -3.70 8.81 -17.10
N VAL A 16 -3.91 7.52 -16.81
CA VAL A 16 -2.89 6.69 -16.16
C VAL A 16 -1.68 6.51 -17.08
N HIS A 17 -1.90 6.15 -18.34
CA HIS A 17 -0.82 5.91 -19.29
C HIS A 17 0.10 7.13 -19.45
N ASP A 18 -0.49 8.30 -19.67
CA ASP A 18 0.25 9.52 -20.01
C ASP A 18 0.84 10.19 -18.76
N HIS A 19 0.13 10.14 -17.62
CA HIS A 19 0.47 10.94 -16.44
C HIS A 19 0.95 10.17 -15.22
N THR A 20 1.23 8.86 -15.34
CA THR A 20 1.88 8.12 -14.25
C THR A 20 3.26 8.70 -13.94
N VAL A 21 3.46 9.12 -12.69
CA VAL A 21 4.74 9.66 -12.18
C VAL A 21 5.52 8.64 -11.37
N TYR A 22 4.83 7.64 -10.81
CA TYR A 22 5.43 6.56 -10.05
C TYR A 22 4.65 5.26 -10.28
N ALA A 23 5.34 4.15 -10.55
CA ALA A 23 4.74 2.83 -10.61
C ALA A 23 5.68 1.78 -10.02
N CYS A 24 5.13 0.83 -9.27
CA CYS A 24 5.88 -0.23 -8.65
C CYS A 24 5.11 -1.55 -8.65
N VAL A 25 5.85 -2.65 -8.55
CA VAL A 25 5.31 -3.97 -8.23
C VAL A 25 5.11 -4.06 -6.73
N MET A 26 3.97 -4.61 -6.32
CA MET A 26 3.59 -4.86 -4.94
C MET A 26 3.28 -6.36 -4.72
N GLY A 27 2.69 -6.68 -3.57
CA GLY A 27 2.27 -8.03 -3.24
C GLY A 27 3.45 -8.95 -2.95
N SER A 28 3.27 -10.24 -3.21
CA SER A 28 4.23 -11.27 -2.80
C SER A 28 5.65 -11.05 -3.34
N ARG A 29 5.80 -10.44 -4.52
CA ARG A 29 7.12 -10.09 -5.09
C ARG A 29 7.84 -9.02 -4.28
N ALA A 30 7.17 -7.92 -3.96
CA ALA A 30 7.76 -6.82 -3.18
C ALA A 30 8.07 -7.23 -1.73
N PHE A 31 7.28 -8.15 -1.16
CA PHE A 31 7.44 -8.59 0.22
C PHE A 31 8.47 -9.72 0.40
N GLY A 32 9.13 -10.20 -0.66
CA GLY A 32 10.02 -11.36 -0.55
C GLY A 32 9.27 -12.66 -0.24
N LEU A 33 8.02 -12.79 -0.71
CA LEU A 33 7.11 -13.93 -0.52
C LEU A 33 6.72 -14.64 -1.83
N ALA A 34 7.27 -14.20 -2.97
CA ALA A 34 6.89 -14.74 -4.28
C ALA A 34 7.23 -16.23 -4.43
N THR A 35 6.38 -16.91 -5.18
CA THR A 35 6.52 -18.30 -5.65
C THR A 35 6.29 -18.33 -7.15
N GLU A 36 6.52 -19.45 -7.84
CA GLU A 36 6.28 -19.57 -9.28
C GLU A 36 4.83 -19.21 -9.68
N ALA A 37 3.85 -19.53 -8.82
CA ALA A 37 2.43 -19.21 -9.04
C ALA A 37 2.01 -17.78 -8.65
N SER A 38 2.96 -16.90 -8.31
CA SER A 38 2.62 -15.54 -7.85
C SER A 38 2.15 -14.65 -9.01
N ASP A 39 1.09 -13.89 -8.76
CA ASP A 39 0.57 -12.76 -9.55
C ASP A 39 1.41 -11.49 -9.35
N THR A 40 1.38 -10.58 -10.33
CA THR A 40 2.15 -9.32 -10.30
C THR A 40 1.23 -8.15 -10.08
N ASP A 41 0.98 -7.84 -8.81
CA ASP A 41 0.28 -6.62 -8.39
C ASP A 41 1.07 -5.38 -8.83
N ARG A 42 0.44 -4.50 -9.60
CA ARG A 42 1.02 -3.22 -10.01
C ARG A 42 0.26 -2.07 -9.41
N ARG A 43 1.01 -1.13 -8.84
CA ARG A 43 0.48 0.05 -8.18
C ARG A 43 1.09 1.31 -8.77
N GLY A 44 0.24 2.22 -9.23
CA GLY A 44 0.62 3.46 -9.87
C GLY A 44 0.18 4.70 -9.10
N VAL A 45 0.85 5.80 -9.37
CA VAL A 45 0.45 7.15 -8.98
C VAL A 45 0.50 8.02 -10.23
N TYR A 46 -0.63 8.61 -10.60
CA TYR A 46 -0.72 9.55 -11.71
C TYR A 46 -1.07 10.95 -11.24
N VAL A 47 -0.59 11.95 -11.97
CA VAL A 47 -0.92 13.36 -11.75
C VAL A 47 -1.95 13.77 -12.77
N ALA A 48 -3.23 13.85 -12.37
CA ALA A 48 -4.24 14.39 -13.27
C ALA A 48 -3.88 15.85 -13.62
N PRO A 49 -3.90 16.25 -14.92
CA PRO A 49 -3.65 17.64 -15.32
C PRO A 49 -4.53 18.61 -14.54
N THR A 50 -3.92 19.66 -13.99
CA THR A 50 -4.60 20.61 -13.11
C THR A 50 -5.84 21.25 -13.74
N PRO A 51 -5.87 21.57 -15.06
CA PRO A 51 -7.06 22.13 -15.67
C PRO A 51 -8.30 21.23 -15.61
N LEU A 52 -8.13 19.90 -15.42
CA LEU A 52 -9.26 18.99 -15.23
C LEU A 52 -10.01 19.25 -13.91
N PHE A 53 -9.32 19.75 -12.88
CA PHE A 53 -9.96 20.09 -11.61
C PHE A 53 -10.77 21.38 -11.65
N TRP A 54 -10.61 22.23 -12.68
CA TRP A 54 -11.42 23.44 -12.85
C TRP A 54 -12.78 23.15 -13.47
N ARG A 55 -12.98 21.95 -14.01
CA ARG A 55 -14.25 21.48 -14.57
C ARG A 55 -15.22 21.07 -13.46
N PHE A 56 -16.51 20.99 -13.78
CA PHE A 56 -17.52 20.45 -12.85
C PHE A 56 -17.28 18.97 -12.57
N GLU A 57 -17.05 18.18 -13.63
CA GLU A 57 -16.60 16.81 -13.51
C GLU A 57 -15.13 16.78 -13.09
N LYS A 58 -14.85 16.16 -11.94
CA LYS A 58 -13.49 16.02 -11.41
C LYS A 58 -12.82 14.79 -12.00
N PRO A 59 -11.48 14.80 -12.18
CA PRO A 59 -10.78 13.59 -12.59
C PRO A 59 -11.00 12.49 -11.55
N PRO A 60 -10.94 11.20 -11.97
CA PRO A 60 -11.07 10.10 -11.04
C PRO A 60 -9.98 10.16 -9.97
N THR A 61 -10.30 9.73 -8.76
CA THR A 61 -9.34 9.66 -7.64
C THR A 61 -8.47 8.41 -7.70
N HIS A 62 -8.87 7.44 -8.51
CA HIS A 62 -8.16 6.21 -8.80
C HIS A 62 -8.69 5.59 -10.10
N VAL A 63 -7.91 4.72 -10.70
CA VAL A 63 -8.26 3.98 -11.92
C VAL A 63 -7.79 2.53 -11.74
N GLU A 64 -8.71 1.60 -12.00
CA GLU A 64 -8.42 0.17 -12.08
C GLU A 64 -8.13 -0.22 -13.53
N GLY A 65 -7.28 -1.22 -13.72
CA GLY A 65 -6.97 -1.73 -15.05
C GLY A 65 -5.76 -1.05 -15.73
N PRO A 66 -5.48 -1.42 -17.00
CA PRO A 66 -6.28 -2.30 -17.86
C PRO A 66 -6.28 -3.79 -17.48
N ARG A 67 -5.35 -4.27 -16.64
CA ARG A 67 -5.35 -5.63 -16.08
C ARG A 67 -5.92 -5.65 -14.67
N GLU A 68 -6.47 -6.78 -14.23
CA GLU A 68 -7.08 -6.92 -12.90
C GLU A 68 -6.07 -6.61 -11.76
N GLU A 69 -4.78 -6.86 -12.00
CA GLU A 69 -3.72 -6.62 -11.02
C GLU A 69 -3.18 -5.18 -11.02
N GLU A 70 -3.70 -4.30 -11.90
CA GLU A 70 -3.26 -2.91 -12.04
C GLU A 70 -4.23 -1.95 -11.36
N PHE A 71 -3.69 -1.12 -10.46
CA PHE A 71 -4.45 -0.10 -9.74
C PHE A 71 -3.61 1.16 -9.59
N SER A 72 -4.15 2.32 -9.98
CA SER A 72 -3.43 3.59 -9.87
C SER A 72 -4.25 4.62 -9.10
N TRP A 73 -3.59 5.37 -8.22
CA TRP A 73 -4.21 6.50 -7.51
C TRP A 73 -3.85 7.82 -8.19
N GLU A 74 -4.77 8.77 -8.13
CA GLU A 74 -4.44 10.17 -8.37
C GLU A 74 -3.53 10.68 -7.23
N LEU A 75 -2.54 11.53 -7.53
CA LEU A 75 -1.51 11.98 -6.58
C LEU A 75 -2.07 12.57 -5.28
N GLU A 76 -3.07 13.44 -5.34
CA GLU A 76 -3.67 14.04 -4.15
C GLU A 76 -4.34 12.99 -3.30
N ARG A 77 -5.08 12.06 -3.92
CA ARG A 77 -5.69 10.95 -3.20
C ARG A 77 -4.64 10.04 -2.56
N PHE A 78 -3.54 9.77 -3.26
CA PHE A 78 -2.43 8.98 -2.74
C PHE A 78 -1.82 9.65 -1.50
N CYS A 79 -1.47 10.95 -1.60
CA CYS A 79 -0.93 11.72 -0.49
C CYS A 79 -1.91 11.79 0.70
N GLU A 80 -3.19 12.02 0.45
CA GLU A 80 -4.23 12.06 1.49
C GLU A 80 -4.32 10.74 2.27
N LEU A 81 -4.29 9.60 1.56
CA LEU A 81 -4.30 8.28 2.18
C LEU A 81 -2.99 7.97 2.92
N ALA A 82 -1.84 8.40 2.38
CA ALA A 82 -0.54 8.26 3.03
C ALA A 82 -0.47 9.04 4.35
N LEU A 83 -0.97 10.28 4.38
CA LEU A 83 -1.10 11.11 5.59
C LEU A 83 -2.04 10.52 6.65
N ARG A 84 -2.99 9.67 6.24
CA ARG A 84 -3.81 8.86 7.15
C ARG A 84 -3.17 7.53 7.56
N ALA A 85 -1.90 7.33 7.19
CA ALA A 85 -1.15 6.11 7.42
C ALA A 85 -1.86 4.84 6.87
N ASN A 86 -2.46 4.94 5.68
CA ASN A 86 -3.01 3.76 5.01
C ASN A 86 -1.86 2.78 4.69
N PRO A 87 -1.91 1.52 5.17
CA PRO A 87 -0.79 0.59 5.02
C PRO A 87 -0.40 0.32 3.58
N ASN A 88 -1.38 0.08 2.70
CA ASN A 88 -1.10 -0.26 1.30
C ASN A 88 -0.37 0.89 0.59
N ILE A 89 -0.75 2.12 0.90
CA ILE A 89 -0.15 3.34 0.31
C ILE A 89 1.26 3.56 0.85
N LEU A 90 1.45 3.46 2.17
CA LEU A 90 2.77 3.59 2.77
C LEU A 90 3.72 2.50 2.25
N GLU A 91 3.25 1.28 2.08
CA GLU A 91 4.05 0.17 1.53
C GLU A 91 4.44 0.40 0.07
N CYS A 92 3.56 1.00 -0.75
CA CYS A 92 3.90 1.37 -2.13
C CYS A 92 5.11 2.30 -2.20
N LEU A 93 5.23 3.28 -1.28
CA LEU A 93 6.38 4.20 -1.21
C LEU A 93 7.71 3.51 -0.86
N HIS A 94 7.65 2.25 -0.40
CA HIS A 94 8.81 1.48 0.07
C HIS A 94 9.04 0.21 -0.77
N SER A 95 8.39 0.09 -1.93
CA SER A 95 8.62 -1.04 -2.83
C SER A 95 10.05 -1.03 -3.37
N PRO A 96 10.78 -2.17 -3.32
CA PRO A 96 12.08 -2.30 -3.96
C PRO A 96 11.97 -2.49 -5.48
N LEU A 97 10.77 -2.72 -6.02
CA LEU A 97 10.52 -3.07 -7.42
C LEU A 97 9.83 -1.91 -8.15
N VAL A 98 10.58 -0.85 -8.41
CA VAL A 98 10.09 0.33 -9.15
C VAL A 98 10.12 0.05 -10.66
N GLU A 99 8.98 0.19 -11.33
CA GLU A 99 8.85 0.00 -12.79
C GLU A 99 8.91 1.34 -13.55
N ARG A 100 8.43 2.44 -12.93
CA ARG A 100 8.46 3.78 -13.50
C ARG A 100 8.65 4.82 -12.40
N VAL A 101 9.52 5.79 -12.64
CA VAL A 101 9.67 6.97 -11.80
C VAL A 101 10.05 8.17 -12.66
N THR A 102 9.33 9.27 -12.52
CA THR A 102 9.65 10.57 -13.13
C THR A 102 10.24 11.50 -12.07
N PRO A 103 10.75 12.71 -12.40
CA PRO A 103 11.24 13.64 -11.39
C PRO A 103 10.22 13.98 -10.29
N VAL A 104 8.92 14.07 -10.65
CA VAL A 104 7.82 14.24 -9.66
C VAL A 104 7.69 13.00 -8.77
N GLY A 105 7.84 11.80 -9.34
CA GLY A 105 7.86 10.55 -8.59
C GLY A 105 9.07 10.42 -7.66
N GLU A 106 10.26 10.85 -8.09
CA GLU A 106 11.47 10.88 -7.26
C GLU A 106 11.25 11.81 -6.06
N GLU A 107 10.65 12.98 -6.29
CA GLU A 107 10.30 13.90 -5.22
C GLU A 107 9.29 13.28 -4.25
N LEU A 108 8.22 12.63 -4.75
CA LEU A 108 7.26 11.90 -3.91
C LEU A 108 7.96 10.83 -3.03
N LEU A 109 8.88 10.05 -3.59
CA LEU A 109 9.62 9.03 -2.85
C LEU A 109 10.57 9.63 -1.81
N SER A 110 11.14 10.81 -2.10
CA SER A 110 11.97 11.56 -1.14
C SER A 110 11.18 12.02 0.10
N LEU A 111 9.84 12.07 -0.01
CA LEU A 111 8.92 12.42 1.07
C LEU A 111 8.44 11.21 1.88
N ARG A 112 8.87 9.98 1.59
CA ARG A 112 8.34 8.78 2.26
C ARG A 112 8.34 8.85 3.80
N GLU A 113 9.38 9.46 4.39
CA GLU A 113 9.51 9.63 5.84
C GLU A 113 8.56 10.72 6.38
N ALA A 114 8.20 11.72 5.57
CA ALA A 114 7.24 12.77 5.94
C ALA A 114 5.82 12.22 6.20
N PHE A 115 5.47 11.07 5.64
CA PHE A 115 4.18 10.41 5.87
C PHE A 115 4.15 9.54 7.14
N LEU A 116 5.30 9.22 7.73
CA LEU A 116 5.39 8.29 8.86
C LEU A 116 5.13 9.01 10.18
N SER A 117 4.27 8.44 11.01
CA SER A 117 3.92 8.97 12.33
C SER A 117 3.32 7.88 13.22
N ARG A 118 3.10 8.20 14.51
CA ARG A 118 2.42 7.33 15.48
C ARG A 118 1.01 6.95 15.03
N ARG A 119 0.38 7.70 14.11
CA ARG A 119 -0.90 7.34 13.48
C ARG A 119 -0.88 5.97 12.82
N ALA A 120 0.29 5.49 12.37
CA ALA A 120 0.43 4.16 11.80
C ALA A 120 -0.07 3.07 12.76
N HIS A 121 0.20 3.18 14.06
CA HIS A 121 -0.31 2.20 15.04
C HIS A 121 -1.83 2.10 15.01
N THR A 122 -2.53 3.24 15.09
CA THR A 122 -4.00 3.29 15.10
C THR A 122 -4.60 2.76 13.79
N SER A 123 -4.05 3.19 12.65
CA SER A 123 -4.51 2.77 11.32
C SER A 123 -4.33 1.26 11.12
N PHE A 124 -3.12 0.74 11.38
CA PHE A 124 -2.79 -0.66 11.21
C PHE A 124 -3.59 -1.54 12.17
N THR A 125 -3.76 -1.10 13.43
CA THR A 125 -4.55 -1.84 14.44
C THR A 125 -6.02 -1.92 14.04
N ARG A 126 -6.64 -0.80 13.61
CA ARG A 126 -8.03 -0.81 13.14
C ARG A 126 -8.22 -1.76 11.96
N TYR A 127 -7.32 -1.71 10.99
CA TYR A 127 -7.36 -2.64 9.86
C TYR A 127 -7.17 -4.09 10.33
N ALA A 128 -6.18 -4.36 11.17
CA ALA A 128 -5.87 -5.68 11.69
C ALA A 128 -7.06 -6.29 12.43
N THR A 129 -7.70 -5.55 13.32
CA THR A 129 -8.91 -5.99 14.04
C THR A 129 -10.03 -6.38 13.07
N SER A 130 -10.25 -5.58 12.01
CA SER A 130 -11.29 -5.88 11.01
C SER A 130 -11.00 -7.16 10.21
N GLN A 131 -9.73 -7.44 9.88
CA GLN A 131 -9.36 -8.65 9.15
C GLN A 131 -9.34 -9.87 10.06
N HIS A 132 -8.88 -9.70 11.31
CA HIS A 132 -8.89 -10.74 12.32
C HIS A 132 -10.30 -11.25 12.59
N ALA A 133 -11.28 -10.34 12.77
CA ALA A 133 -12.68 -10.72 12.96
C ALA A 133 -13.23 -11.57 11.80
N LYS A 134 -12.82 -11.27 10.55
CA LYS A 134 -13.20 -12.09 9.38
C LYS A 134 -12.56 -13.48 9.43
N LEU A 135 -11.29 -13.60 9.83
CA LEU A 135 -10.62 -14.89 9.97
C LEU A 135 -11.26 -15.75 11.06
N VAL A 136 -11.61 -15.15 12.20
CA VAL A 136 -12.34 -15.84 13.28
C VAL A 136 -13.70 -16.34 12.81
N ALA A 137 -14.43 -15.52 12.04
CA ALA A 137 -15.70 -15.94 11.44
C ALA A 137 -15.50 -17.10 10.46
N ASP A 138 -14.49 -17.03 9.58
CA ASP A 138 -14.15 -18.09 8.64
C ASP A 138 -13.84 -19.41 9.38
N VAL A 139 -13.06 -19.37 10.48
CA VAL A 139 -12.77 -20.54 11.32
C VAL A 139 -14.03 -21.12 11.94
N ARG A 140 -14.93 -20.28 12.45
CA ARG A 140 -16.18 -20.73 13.06
C ARG A 140 -17.12 -21.42 12.06
N ILE A 141 -17.16 -20.94 10.82
CA ILE A 141 -18.07 -21.44 9.79
C ILE A 141 -17.47 -22.63 9.04
N HIS A 142 -16.18 -22.58 8.72
CA HIS A 142 -15.52 -23.51 7.81
C HIS A 142 -14.48 -24.41 8.49
N GLY A 143 -14.23 -24.25 9.79
CA GLY A 143 -13.22 -24.99 10.55
C GLY A 143 -11.78 -24.52 10.36
N ALA A 144 -11.52 -23.64 9.40
CA ALA A 144 -10.20 -23.08 9.10
C ALA A 144 -10.32 -21.64 8.55
N PRO A 145 -9.29 -20.79 8.74
CA PRO A 145 -9.27 -19.46 8.17
C PRO A 145 -8.93 -19.51 6.68
N ARG A 146 -9.17 -18.42 5.95
CA ARG A 146 -8.50 -18.20 4.67
C ARG A 146 -7.00 -17.94 4.88
N TRP A 147 -6.18 -18.98 4.74
CA TRP A 147 -4.74 -18.96 5.04
C TRP A 147 -3.95 -17.86 4.33
N LYS A 148 -4.28 -17.55 3.06
CA LYS A 148 -3.70 -16.40 2.34
C LYS A 148 -3.93 -15.10 3.13
N HIS A 149 -5.13 -14.88 3.66
CA HIS A 149 -5.47 -13.66 4.40
C HIS A 149 -4.83 -13.63 5.80
N ALA A 150 -4.74 -14.77 6.49
CA ALA A 150 -4.03 -14.87 7.76
C ALA A 150 -2.54 -14.50 7.62
N MET A 151 -1.88 -15.01 6.57
CA MET A 151 -0.49 -14.65 6.25
C MET A 151 -0.33 -13.15 5.96
N HIS A 152 -1.21 -12.55 5.14
CA HIS A 152 -1.15 -11.11 4.85
C HIS A 152 -1.34 -10.24 6.10
N LEU A 153 -2.21 -10.66 7.02
CA LEU A 153 -2.43 -9.95 8.28
C LEU A 153 -1.18 -10.03 9.19
N LEU A 154 -0.55 -11.20 9.30
CA LEU A 154 0.71 -11.35 10.03
C LEU A 154 1.83 -10.48 9.46
N ARG A 155 2.00 -10.49 8.14
CA ARG A 155 2.95 -9.62 7.42
C ARG A 155 2.71 -8.14 7.77
N LEU A 156 1.45 -7.69 7.73
CA LEU A 156 1.10 -6.31 8.07
C LEU A 156 1.43 -5.97 9.54
N LEU A 157 1.15 -6.89 10.47
CA LEU A 157 1.47 -6.70 11.89
C LEU A 157 2.98 -6.66 12.15
N LEU A 158 3.77 -7.44 11.40
CA LEU A 158 5.24 -7.37 11.42
C LEU A 158 5.71 -5.98 10.98
N SER A 159 5.21 -5.48 9.85
CA SER A 159 5.53 -4.12 9.36
C SER A 159 5.19 -3.04 10.39
N CYS A 160 4.02 -3.13 11.05
CA CYS A 160 3.62 -2.19 12.10
C CYS A 160 4.61 -2.19 13.27
N ARG A 161 4.91 -3.38 13.80
CA ARG A 161 5.84 -3.57 14.90
C ARG A 161 7.20 -2.97 14.56
N ASP A 162 7.74 -3.29 13.39
CA ASP A 162 9.09 -2.89 13.01
C ASP A 162 9.17 -1.39 12.69
N LEU A 163 8.14 -0.83 12.06
CA LEU A 163 7.99 0.62 11.89
C LEU A 163 8.01 1.35 13.24
N LEU A 164 7.22 0.91 14.21
CA LEU A 164 7.16 1.56 15.52
C LEU A 164 8.47 1.41 16.31
N ARG A 165 9.18 0.29 16.17
CA ARG A 165 10.47 0.06 16.85
C ARG A 165 11.63 0.84 16.24
N THR A 166 11.65 0.97 14.92
CA THR A 166 12.83 1.48 14.18
C THR A 166 12.64 2.87 13.60
N GLY A 167 11.40 3.35 13.50
CA GLY A 167 11.04 4.56 12.76
C GLY A 167 11.12 4.41 11.25
N ARG A 168 11.41 3.20 10.72
CA ARG A 168 11.57 2.94 9.29
C ARG A 168 10.55 1.89 8.84
N LEU A 169 9.81 2.16 7.77
CA LEU A 169 8.93 1.17 7.16
C LEU A 169 9.74 0.27 6.23
N THR A 170 9.89 -1.00 6.62
CA THR A 170 10.48 -2.05 5.78
C THR A 170 9.39 -3.03 5.38
N ILE A 171 9.26 -3.31 4.09
CA ILE A 171 8.21 -4.21 3.58
C ILE A 171 8.74 -5.61 3.24
N ASP A 172 10.06 -5.77 3.16
CA ASP A 172 10.69 -7.08 2.98
C ASP A 172 10.50 -7.92 4.24
N VAL A 173 9.82 -9.04 4.10
CA VAL A 173 9.58 -10.00 5.19
C VAL A 173 10.35 -11.30 4.99
N THR A 174 11.42 -11.27 4.17
CA THR A 174 12.33 -12.41 3.97
C THR A 174 12.76 -13.07 5.29
N PRO A 175 13.10 -12.34 6.38
CA PRO A 175 13.44 -12.97 7.67
C PRO A 175 12.32 -13.81 8.30
N HIS A 176 11.07 -13.64 7.84
CA HIS A 176 9.90 -14.37 8.29
C HIS A 176 9.29 -15.25 7.20
N ARG A 177 9.93 -15.35 6.03
CA ARG A 177 9.39 -15.99 4.82
C ARG A 177 8.91 -17.42 5.08
N ASP A 178 9.76 -18.29 5.61
CA ASP A 178 9.42 -19.71 5.77
C ASP A 178 8.20 -19.90 6.66
N ARG A 179 8.16 -19.18 7.78
CA ARG A 179 7.04 -19.24 8.72
C ARG A 179 5.76 -18.64 8.13
N LEU A 180 5.84 -17.54 7.38
CA LEU A 180 4.69 -16.94 6.71
C LEU A 180 4.15 -17.86 5.59
N LEU A 181 5.03 -18.53 4.85
CA LEU A 181 4.62 -19.50 3.84
C LEU A 181 4.04 -20.78 4.46
N ALA A 182 4.54 -21.22 5.62
CA ALA A 182 3.93 -22.31 6.37
C ALA A 182 2.49 -21.97 6.80
N VAL A 183 2.24 -20.73 7.24
CA VAL A 183 0.87 -20.24 7.49
C VAL A 183 0.04 -20.26 6.20
N LYS A 184 0.58 -19.77 5.08
CA LYS A 184 -0.15 -19.78 3.78
C LYS A 184 -0.54 -21.20 3.34
N ARG A 185 0.30 -22.20 3.63
CA ARG A 185 0.05 -23.62 3.34
C ARG A 185 -0.82 -24.33 4.37
N GLY A 186 -1.19 -23.68 5.48
CA GLY A 186 -1.99 -24.27 6.55
C GLY A 186 -1.22 -25.27 7.42
N GLU A 187 0.11 -25.17 7.47
CA GLU A 187 0.97 -26.06 8.26
C GLU A 187 0.99 -25.69 9.76
N LEU A 188 0.52 -24.49 10.11
CA LEU A 188 0.31 -24.06 11.48
C LEU A 188 -1.17 -24.18 11.85
N THR A 189 -1.45 -24.49 13.10
CA THR A 189 -2.81 -24.43 13.64
C THR A 189 -3.31 -22.98 13.73
N TRP A 190 -4.63 -22.80 13.69
CA TRP A 190 -5.22 -21.47 13.90
C TRP A 190 -4.80 -20.86 15.24
N SER A 191 -4.73 -21.67 16.31
CA SER A 191 -4.31 -21.22 17.64
C SER A 191 -2.88 -20.63 17.63
N GLU A 192 -1.93 -21.27 16.93
CA GLU A 192 -0.57 -20.76 16.81
C GLU A 192 -0.49 -19.45 16.01
N VAL A 193 -1.29 -19.34 14.95
CA VAL A 193 -1.38 -18.13 14.12
C VAL A 193 -2.01 -16.98 14.90
N ASP A 194 -3.10 -17.23 15.62
CA ASP A 194 -3.80 -16.27 16.45
C ASP A 194 -2.92 -15.77 17.62
N ALA A 195 -2.21 -16.69 18.28
CA ALA A 195 -1.25 -16.35 19.31
C ALA A 195 -0.09 -15.50 18.77
N TRP A 196 0.34 -15.73 17.52
CA TRP A 196 1.35 -14.90 16.87
C TRP A 196 0.81 -13.49 16.56
N MET A 197 -0.39 -13.37 16.00
CA MET A 197 -1.04 -12.07 15.78
C MET A 197 -1.17 -11.28 17.07
N THR A 198 -1.67 -11.91 18.14
CA THR A 198 -1.82 -11.31 19.47
C THR A 198 -0.48 -10.80 20.01
N ARG A 199 0.59 -11.58 19.87
CA ARG A 199 1.94 -11.18 20.29
C ARG A 199 2.46 -9.97 19.52
N LEU A 200 2.25 -9.92 18.20
CA LEU A 200 2.67 -8.79 17.37
C LEU A 200 1.91 -7.51 17.72
N THR A 201 0.60 -7.62 17.98
CA THR A 201 -0.21 -6.50 18.45
C THR A 201 0.30 -5.96 19.79
N ALA A 202 0.57 -6.84 20.75
CA ALA A 202 1.13 -6.45 22.05
C ALA A 202 2.51 -5.78 21.91
N GLN A 203 3.38 -6.33 21.05
CA GLN A 203 4.70 -5.73 20.74
C GLN A 203 4.58 -4.36 20.08
N SER A 204 3.60 -4.17 19.19
CA SER A 204 3.34 -2.88 18.55
C SER A 204 2.88 -1.83 19.57
N GLY A 205 1.98 -2.22 20.48
CA GLY A 205 1.55 -1.34 21.59
C GLY A 205 2.69 -0.95 22.53
N ALA A 206 3.58 -1.88 22.85
CA ALA A 206 4.78 -1.59 23.65
C ALA A 206 5.79 -0.71 22.89
N ALA A 207 5.96 -0.91 21.58
CA ALA A 207 6.84 -0.08 20.77
C ALA A 207 6.33 1.36 20.64
N LEU A 208 5.01 1.56 20.60
CA LEU A 208 4.40 2.89 20.51
C LEU A 208 4.81 3.81 21.68
N THR A 209 5.05 3.26 22.88
CA THR A 209 5.42 4.07 24.06
C THR A 209 6.85 4.59 24.01
N THR A 210 7.71 3.98 23.18
CA THR A 210 9.14 4.28 23.07
C THR A 210 9.56 4.72 21.67
N THR A 211 8.62 4.83 20.73
CA THR A 211 8.90 5.13 19.33
C THR A 211 9.44 6.56 19.13
N ALA A 212 10.42 6.68 18.23
CA ALA A 212 10.94 7.96 17.77
C ALA A 212 10.06 8.63 16.69
N LEU A 213 9.00 7.95 16.22
CA LEU A 213 8.08 8.53 15.23
C LEU A 213 7.35 9.75 15.83
N PRO A 214 7.15 10.81 15.02
CA PRO A 214 6.37 11.97 15.44
C PRO A 214 4.91 11.58 15.67
N GLU A 215 4.19 12.37 16.47
CA GLU A 215 2.76 12.14 16.71
C GLU A 215 1.94 12.21 15.41
N GLU A 216 2.32 13.15 14.54
CA GLU A 216 1.64 13.54 13.32
C GLU A 216 2.59 13.52 12.12
N PRO A 217 2.13 13.21 10.89
CA PRO A 217 2.96 13.30 9.70
C PRO A 217 3.19 14.78 9.33
N ASP A 218 4.22 15.04 8.54
CA ASP A 218 4.58 16.38 8.08
C ASP A 218 3.66 16.82 6.93
N LEU A 219 2.46 17.27 7.31
CA LEU A 219 1.45 17.79 6.39
C LEU A 219 1.98 18.97 5.56
N ALA A 220 2.75 19.87 6.17
CA ALA A 220 3.22 21.07 5.50
C ALA A 220 4.13 20.73 4.31
N ARG A 221 5.07 19.81 4.50
CA ARG A 221 6.00 19.37 3.44
C ARG A 221 5.29 18.62 2.32
N VAL A 222 4.34 17.75 2.66
CA VAL A 222 3.53 17.03 1.65
C VAL A 222 2.63 18.00 0.87
N GLN A 223 2.04 18.98 1.54
CA GLN A 223 1.17 19.97 0.91
C GLN A 223 1.95 20.92 -0.01
N ASP A 224 3.15 21.36 0.37
CA ASP A 224 4.03 22.17 -0.49
C ASP A 224 4.34 21.42 -1.81
N PHE A 225 4.75 20.15 -1.70
CA PHE A 225 4.99 19.30 -2.85
C PHE A 225 3.76 19.18 -3.76
N LEU A 226 2.58 18.94 -3.18
CA LEU A 226 1.34 18.84 -3.96
C LEU A 226 1.03 20.15 -4.68
N ILE A 227 1.15 21.30 -4.01
CA ILE A 227 0.90 22.62 -4.60
C ILE A 227 1.86 22.89 -5.76
N ARG A 228 3.17 22.63 -5.59
CA ARG A 228 4.16 22.82 -6.65
C ARG A 228 3.88 21.91 -7.84
N THR A 229 3.55 20.64 -7.59
CA THR A 229 3.20 19.68 -8.64
C THR A 229 1.96 20.15 -9.40
N ARG A 230 0.91 20.59 -8.71
CA ARG A 230 -0.31 21.13 -9.33
C ARG A 230 -0.05 22.39 -10.16
N ARG A 231 0.84 23.28 -9.73
CA ARG A 231 1.21 24.45 -10.54
C ARG A 231 1.96 24.05 -11.80
N ALA A 232 2.87 23.09 -11.70
CA ALA A 232 3.61 22.58 -12.85
C ALA A 232 2.72 21.84 -13.85
N SER A 233 1.68 21.12 -13.40
CA SER A 233 0.72 20.44 -14.27
C SER A 233 -0.44 21.32 -14.75
N ALA A 234 -0.38 22.64 -14.52
CA ALA A 234 -1.37 23.60 -14.98
C ALA A 234 -1.03 24.25 -16.33
N VAL A 235 0.23 24.13 -16.77
CA VAL A 235 0.76 24.68 -18.03
C VAL A 235 0.77 23.64 -19.15
#